data_AF-A0A520HGP1-F1
#
_entry.id   AF-A0A520HGP1-F1
#
_cell.length_a   1.000
_cell.length_b   1.000
_cell.length_c   1.000
_cell.angle_alpha   90.00
_cell.angle_beta   90.00
_cell.angle_gamma   90.00
#
_symmetry.space_group_name_H-M   'P 1'
#
loop_
_entity.id
_entity.type
_entity.pdbx_description
1 polymer ?
#
loop_
_entity_poly.entity_id
_entity_poly.type
_entity_poly.pdbx_seq_one_letter_code
_entity_poly.pdbx_strand_id
1 'polypeptide(L)'
;RPALAATAGSVLTCEIPVPDAARQGQWVAADGNLVPANTAGAFAPPASALKGEDVKQALQGANFPGKDYPASRAYTAYIRRLQQGTSGFTCFASLQMPRG
;
A
#
# COMPACT_ATOMS: atom_id res chain seq x y z
N ARG A 1 -15.56 4.66 -26.93
CA ARG A 1 -14.22 4.79 -26.30
C ARG A 1 -13.71 6.16 -26.69
N PRO A 2 -13.63 7.11 -25.75
CA PRO A 2 -12.41 7.22 -24.95
C PRO A 2 -12.66 7.57 -23.47
N ALA A 3 -11.79 7.12 -22.57
CA ALA A 3 -11.70 7.63 -21.20
C ALA A 3 -10.21 7.70 -20.84
N LEU A 4 -9.59 8.84 -21.15
CA LEU A 4 -8.25 9.20 -20.72
C LEU A 4 -8.26 10.70 -20.42
N ALA A 5 -8.14 11.07 -19.15
CA ALA A 5 -7.45 12.28 -18.68
C ALA A 5 -7.76 12.54 -17.19
N ALA A 6 -7.11 11.80 -16.30
CA ALA A 6 -6.93 12.18 -14.90
C ALA A 6 -5.42 12.41 -14.66
N THR A 7 -4.89 13.50 -15.22
CA THR A 7 -3.43 13.73 -15.31
C THR A 7 -2.91 14.97 -14.57
N ALA A 8 -3.64 15.55 -13.61
CA ALA A 8 -3.11 16.70 -12.84
C ALA A 8 -3.35 16.69 -11.30
N GLY A 9 -4.11 15.72 -10.75
CA GLY A 9 -4.23 15.50 -9.29
C GLY A 9 -3.36 14.35 -8.76
N SER A 10 -2.58 13.72 -9.64
CA SER A 10 -2.31 12.28 -9.65
C SER A 10 -1.16 11.78 -8.75
N VAL A 11 -0.57 12.63 -7.89
CA VAL A 11 0.50 12.18 -6.95
C VAL A 11 -0.01 12.04 -5.52
N LEU A 12 -1.14 12.66 -5.18
CA LEU A 12 -1.84 12.37 -3.94
C LEU A 12 -2.71 11.11 -4.15
N THR A 13 -3.45 11.06 -5.27
CA THR A 13 -4.39 9.97 -5.60
C THR A 13 -3.73 8.70 -6.17
N CYS A 14 -2.43 8.48 -5.97
CA CYS A 14 -1.79 7.26 -6.46
C CYS A 14 -2.17 6.08 -5.57
N GLU A 15 -2.44 4.92 -6.15
CA GLU A 15 -2.84 3.74 -5.40
C GLU A 15 -1.69 2.73 -5.29
N ILE A 16 -1.52 2.14 -4.11
CA ILE A 16 -0.50 1.14 -3.81
C ILE A 16 -1.21 -0.20 -3.58
N PRO A 17 -1.09 -1.15 -4.52
CA PRO A 17 -1.66 -2.48 -4.32
C PRO A 17 -0.90 -3.21 -3.20
N VAL A 18 -1.67 -3.85 -2.32
CA VAL A 18 -1.13 -4.71 -1.26
C VAL A 18 -1.92 -6.01 -1.30
N PRO A 19 -1.30 -7.16 -1.60
CA PRO A 19 0.05 -7.35 -2.16
C PRO A 19 0.22 -6.75 -3.55
N ASP A 20 1.46 -6.62 -4.00
CA ASP A 20 1.78 -6.23 -5.36
C ASP A 20 1.17 -7.20 -6.39
N ALA A 21 0.98 -6.75 -7.63
CA ALA A 21 0.25 -7.50 -8.65
C ALA A 21 0.84 -8.89 -8.93
N ALA A 22 2.16 -9.05 -8.79
CA ALA A 22 2.85 -10.34 -9.00
C ALA A 22 2.62 -11.33 -7.85
N ARG A 23 2.13 -10.86 -6.69
CA ARG A 23 1.99 -11.63 -5.46
C ARG A 23 0.55 -11.61 -4.92
N GLN A 24 -0.41 -11.29 -5.79
CA GLN A 24 -1.84 -11.36 -5.52
C GLN A 24 -2.22 -12.76 -4.99
N GLY A 25 -3.10 -12.82 -3.99
CA GLY A 25 -3.52 -14.06 -3.33
C GLY A 25 -2.72 -14.43 -2.08
N GLN A 26 -1.61 -13.75 -1.80
CA GLN A 26 -0.89 -13.87 -0.52
C GLN A 26 -1.44 -12.92 0.53
N TRP A 27 -1.18 -13.21 1.81
CA TRP A 27 -1.55 -12.37 2.94
C TRP A 27 -0.34 -11.63 3.48
N VAL A 28 -0.58 -10.56 4.24
CA VAL A 28 0.48 -9.74 4.81
C VAL A 28 0.64 -10.07 6.28
N ALA A 29 1.79 -10.60 6.67
CA ALA A 29 2.14 -10.82 8.07
C ALA A 29 2.35 -9.48 8.81
N ALA A 30 2.27 -9.50 10.14
CA ALA A 30 2.44 -8.31 10.98
C ALA A 30 3.77 -7.57 10.78
N ASP A 31 4.81 -8.29 10.34
CA ASP A 31 6.12 -7.74 10.02
C ASP A 31 6.18 -7.10 8.62
N GLY A 32 5.16 -7.29 7.76
CA GLY A 32 5.12 -6.82 6.38
C GLY A 32 5.59 -7.84 5.35
N ASN A 33 5.87 -9.09 5.74
CA ASN A 33 6.19 -10.16 4.79
C ASN A 33 4.93 -10.75 4.17
N LEU A 34 5.07 -11.26 2.96
CA LEU A 34 4.00 -12.00 2.30
C LEU A 34 4.07 -13.46 2.68
N VAL A 35 2.93 -13.99 3.11
CA VAL A 35 2.78 -15.36 3.57
C VAL A 35 1.60 -16.03 2.85
N PRO A 36 1.52 -17.37 2.85
CA PRO A 36 0.36 -18.07 2.32
C PRO A 36 -0.94 -17.57 2.94
N ALA A 37 -2.02 -17.60 2.15
CA ALA A 37 -3.34 -17.24 2.65
C ALA A 37 -3.72 -18.09 3.87
N ASN A 38 -4.46 -17.48 4.82
CA ASN A 38 -4.87 -18.11 6.08
C ASN A 38 -3.72 -18.48 7.05
N THR A 39 -2.54 -17.88 6.89
CA THR A 39 -1.48 -18.00 7.90
C THR A 39 -1.91 -17.32 9.20
N ALA A 40 -1.71 -17.99 10.34
CA ALA A 40 -2.05 -17.44 11.65
C ALA A 40 -1.30 -16.12 11.91
N GLY A 41 -2.04 -15.08 12.33
CA GLY A 41 -1.48 -13.75 12.58
C GLY A 41 -1.16 -12.93 11.32
N ALA A 42 -1.54 -13.42 10.13
CA ALA A 42 -1.49 -12.66 8.89
C ALA A 42 -2.83 -11.97 8.60
N PHE A 43 -2.75 -10.87 7.88
CA PHE A 43 -3.89 -10.04 7.49
C PHE A 43 -4.20 -10.23 6.01
N ALA A 44 -5.48 -10.42 5.71
CA ALA A 44 -5.96 -10.50 4.34
C ALA A 44 -5.61 -9.21 3.57
N PRO A 45 -5.41 -9.28 2.24
CA PRO A 45 -5.24 -8.08 1.43
C PRO A 45 -6.40 -7.10 1.63
N PRO A 46 -6.16 -5.77 1.62
CA PRO A 46 -7.25 -4.83 1.49
C PRO A 46 -8.05 -5.09 0.20
N ALA A 47 -9.37 -4.92 0.26
CA ALA A 47 -10.27 -5.13 -0.87
C ALA A 47 -10.00 -4.20 -2.07
N SER A 48 -9.24 -3.12 -1.84
CA SER A 48 -8.81 -2.18 -2.86
C SER A 48 -7.41 -1.69 -2.55
N ALA A 49 -6.71 -1.21 -3.57
CA ALA A 49 -5.40 -0.61 -3.40
C ALA A 49 -5.45 0.57 -2.41
N LEU A 50 -4.37 0.76 -1.68
CA LEU A 50 -4.28 1.78 -0.63
C LEU A 50 -3.98 3.14 -1.27
N LYS A 51 -4.67 4.19 -0.85
CA LYS A 51 -4.44 5.53 -1.38
C LYS A 51 -3.12 6.10 -0.88
N GLY A 52 -2.42 6.82 -1.74
CA GLY A 52 -1.12 7.42 -1.46
C GLY A 52 -1.18 8.38 -0.27
N GLU A 53 -2.28 9.12 -0.11
CA GLU A 53 -2.47 10.00 1.05
C GLU A 53 -2.57 9.20 2.36
N ASP A 54 -3.38 8.14 2.37
CA ASP A 54 -3.53 7.27 3.54
C ASP A 54 -2.21 6.56 3.87
N VAL A 55 -1.46 6.14 2.84
CA VAL A 55 -0.14 5.54 3.00
C VAL A 55 0.83 6.55 3.61
N LYS A 56 0.85 7.79 3.13
CA LYS A 56 1.70 8.85 3.69
C LYS A 56 1.39 9.08 5.17
N GLN A 57 0.11 9.17 5.53
CA GLN A 57 -0.31 9.29 6.92
C GLN A 57 0.09 8.05 7.75
N ALA A 58 -0.08 6.85 7.18
CA ALA A 58 0.27 5.60 7.85
C ALA A 58 1.78 5.46 8.07
N LEU A 59 2.61 5.97 7.16
CA LEU A 59 4.06 6.04 7.33
C LEU A 59 4.46 6.95 8.50
N GLN A 60 3.65 8.00 8.78
CA GLN A 60 3.77 8.89 9.94
C GLN A 60 3.16 8.28 11.23
N GLY A 61 2.53 7.12 11.16
CA GLY A 61 1.96 6.40 12.30
C GLY A 61 0.43 6.41 12.40
N ALA A 62 -0.28 6.96 11.40
CA ALA A 62 -1.74 6.87 11.34
C ALA A 62 -2.23 5.46 10.96
N ASN A 63 -3.52 5.20 11.15
CA ASN A 63 -4.18 4.00 10.63
C ASN A 63 -4.83 4.29 9.28
N PHE A 64 -5.02 3.25 8.48
CA PHE A 64 -5.79 3.38 7.25
C PHE A 64 -7.28 3.52 7.58
N PRO A 65 -8.02 4.35 6.82
CA PRO A 65 -9.46 4.50 7.03
C PRO A 65 -10.17 3.15 6.84
N GLY A 66 -11.03 2.81 7.81
CA GLY A 66 -11.82 1.57 7.81
C GLY A 66 -11.00 0.29 8.01
N LYS A 67 -9.75 0.37 8.50
CA LYS A 67 -8.92 -0.80 8.79
C LYS A 67 -8.50 -0.82 10.26
N ASP A 68 -8.38 -2.02 10.81
CA ASP A 68 -7.91 -2.20 12.18
C ASP A 68 -6.45 -1.73 12.34
N TYR A 69 -6.09 -1.34 13.56
CA TYR A 69 -4.73 -0.94 13.92
C TYR A 69 -3.67 -2.00 13.52
N PRO A 70 -3.78 -3.29 13.90
CA PRO A 70 -2.76 -4.27 13.57
C PRO A 70 -2.66 -4.55 12.06
N ALA A 71 -3.79 -4.58 11.35
CA ALA A 71 -3.82 -4.71 9.89
C ALA A 71 -3.12 -3.51 9.22
N SER A 72 -3.41 -2.29 9.69
CA SER A 72 -2.78 -1.08 9.19
C SER A 72 -1.27 -1.13 9.35
N ARG A 73 -0.78 -1.55 10.52
CA ARG A 73 0.67 -1.70 10.79
C ARG A 73 1.32 -2.74 9.87
N ALA A 74 0.66 -3.87 9.64
CA ALA A 74 1.13 -4.91 8.72
C ALA A 74 1.30 -4.36 7.28
N TYR A 75 0.28 -3.66 6.77
CA TYR A 75 0.36 -3.05 5.43
C TYR A 75 1.41 -1.96 5.35
N THR A 76 1.54 -1.10 6.36
CA THR A 76 2.61 -0.08 6.39
C THR A 76 3.99 -0.74 6.40
N ALA A 77 4.18 -1.84 7.14
CA ALA A 77 5.43 -2.58 7.17
C ALA A 77 5.76 -3.21 5.80
N TYR A 78 4.75 -3.74 5.11
CA TYR A 78 4.89 -4.22 3.73
C TYR A 78 5.28 -3.08 2.76
N ILE A 79 4.61 -1.93 2.84
CA ILE A 79 4.90 -0.77 1.99
C ILE A 79 6.34 -0.28 2.17
N ARG A 80 6.81 -0.21 3.42
CA ARG A 80 8.20 0.17 3.75
C ARG A 80 9.24 -0.76 3.14
N ARG A 81 8.84 -1.98 2.77
CA ARG A 81 9.70 -2.99 2.13
C ARG A 81 9.55 -3.04 0.62
N LEU A 82 8.66 -2.24 0.02
CA LEU A 82 8.54 -2.19 -1.44
C LEU A 82 9.91 -1.84 -2.04
N GLN A 83 10.34 -2.67 -2.99
CA GLN A 83 11.61 -2.50 -3.68
C GLN A 83 11.40 -1.76 -5.00
N GLN A 84 12.48 -1.19 -5.54
CA GLN A 84 12.45 -0.57 -6.86
C GLN A 84 11.95 -1.58 -7.91
N GLY A 85 10.88 -1.23 -8.63
CA GLY A 85 10.27 -2.09 -9.65
C GLY A 85 9.00 -2.85 -9.23
N THR A 86 8.57 -2.79 -7.96
CA THR A 86 7.26 -3.33 -7.55
C THR A 86 6.12 -2.34 -7.80
N SER A 87 4.93 -2.86 -8.11
CA SER A 87 3.71 -2.05 -8.27
C SER A 87 3.44 -1.24 -7.02
N GLY A 88 3.35 0.09 -7.14
CA GLY A 88 3.16 1.01 -6.02
C GLY A 88 4.44 1.57 -5.40
N PHE A 89 5.63 1.03 -5.71
CA PHE A 89 6.90 1.62 -5.27
C PHE A 89 7.09 3.04 -5.80
N THR A 90 6.77 3.28 -7.08
CA THR A 90 6.90 4.61 -7.70
C THR A 90 6.01 5.65 -7.00
N CYS A 91 4.82 5.25 -6.54
CA CYS A 91 3.95 6.08 -5.70
C CYS A 91 4.61 6.30 -4.32
N PHE A 92 5.01 5.24 -3.63
CA PHE A 92 5.67 5.32 -2.32
C PHE A 92 6.95 6.18 -2.32
N ALA A 93 7.80 6.04 -3.33
CA ALA A 93 9.00 6.86 -3.51
C ALA A 93 8.62 8.34 -3.70
N SER A 94 7.55 8.62 -4.46
CA SER A 94 7.03 9.97 -4.65
C SER A 94 6.48 10.60 -3.37
N LEU A 95 5.97 9.79 -2.43
CA LEU A 95 5.49 10.26 -1.13
C LEU A 95 6.62 10.59 -0.15
N GLN A 96 7.79 9.95 -0.30
CA GLN A 96 8.95 10.14 0.55
C GLN A 96 9.84 11.29 0.11
N MET A 97 9.73 11.76 -1.13
CA MET A 97 10.44 12.95 -1.57
C MET A 97 9.91 14.17 -0.81
N PRO A 98 10.74 14.85 0.01
CA PRO A 98 10.34 16.10 0.64
C PRO A 98 10.13 17.11 -0.48
N ARG A 99 8.88 17.52 -0.68
CA ARG A 99 8.60 18.73 -1.45
C ARG A 99 9.08 19.88 -0.56
N GLY A 100 10.23 20.44 -0.92
CA GLY A 100 10.81 21.61 -0.26
C GLY A 100 9.90 22.82 -0.33
#